data_AF-A0A8I2Z769-F1
#
_entry.id   AF-A0A8I2Z769-F1
#
_cell.length_a   1.000
_cell.length_b   1.000
_cell.length_c   1.000
_cell.angle_alpha   90.00
_cell.angle_beta   90.00
_cell.angle_gamma   90.00
#
_symmetry.space_group_name_H-M   'P 1'
#
loop_
_entity.id
_entity.type
_entity.pdbx_description
1 polymer ?
#
loop_
_entity_poly.entity_id
_entity_poly.type
_entity_poly.pdbx_seq_one_letter_code
_entity_poly.pdbx_strand_id
1 'polypeptide(L)'
;MSPKSIPPQEIEGTPDWQHQAVFRRNTLPARSYHIPETSLLLNGQWEFSYTSCPEESPQPGDEDVPEDNWGTIEVPGHWQLQGHGRPHYTNTVFPIPVCPPFAPTDNPTGVYRRTFNVPSTWDASAQLRLRFDGVDSAYHIYVNGALVGYAEGSRNASEFDVTDFVKHDAPNDLFVKVYQWSSATYIEDQDQWWLSGIFRDVHLLAFPKTDRIDDWFLRTDLDAKYENATLQATVDVTASKSDSLKITLKELAKNGGAVITTKDAPVKSGDTKIDLDLAVSNPKKWTAETPYLYQVEITLGAHTIQQNIGFRKVELKGGLIRVNGVPIRIYGVNRHEHHPKFGRAVPLDFIKRDLLLMKTHNINSLRCSHYPPHPKLFDMCDELGLWVMDEADLETHGFYDCIARPLDIPEEWDYEERKKQTFPPAGKYTSQNPDWKEAYVDRMVQLVQRDKNHSSIIMWSLGNEAFYGDNHKAMETSTP
;
A
#
# COMPACT_ATOMS: atom_id res chain seq x y z
N MET A 1 -22.71 1.99 9.68
CA MET A 1 -21.76 3.09 10.01
C MET A 1 -21.03 3.39 8.72
N SER A 2 -21.07 4.63 8.20
CA SER A 2 -20.19 5.04 7.10
C SER A 2 -18.76 4.60 7.44
N PRO A 3 -17.91 4.19 6.47
CA PRO A 3 -16.49 4.00 6.75
C PRO A 3 -16.02 5.28 7.41
N LYS A 4 -15.68 5.21 8.71
CA LYS A 4 -15.24 6.39 9.44
C LYS A 4 -13.94 6.80 8.76
N SER A 5 -13.96 7.92 8.04
CA SER A 5 -12.74 8.60 7.66
C SER A 5 -11.89 8.73 8.91
N ILE A 6 -10.58 8.50 8.79
CA ILE A 6 -9.69 8.73 9.92
C ILE A 6 -9.78 10.23 10.24
N PRO A 7 -10.10 10.61 11.50
CA PRO A 7 -10.31 12.00 11.84
C PRO A 7 -9.04 12.82 11.56
N PRO A 8 -9.14 14.02 10.98
CA PRO A 8 -7.99 14.88 10.74
C PRO A 8 -7.31 15.22 12.08
N GLN A 9 -5.99 15.05 12.13
CA GLN A 9 -5.17 15.26 13.33
C GLN A 9 -4.73 16.74 13.42
N GLU A 10 -5.60 17.69 13.77
CA GLU A 10 -5.21 19.12 13.84
C GLU A 10 -4.19 19.40 14.96
N ILE A 11 -3.04 19.98 14.60
CA ILE A 11 -2.01 20.44 15.53
C ILE A 11 -1.49 21.80 15.05
N GLU A 12 -1.67 22.83 15.88
CA GLU A 12 -1.32 24.21 15.54
C GLU A 12 0.21 24.44 15.62
N GLY A 13 0.78 25.15 14.64
CA GLY A 13 2.16 25.65 14.69
C GLY A 13 3.26 24.72 14.15
N THR A 14 2.95 23.49 13.70
CA THR A 14 3.92 22.60 13.03
C THR A 14 3.33 22.09 11.71
N PRO A 15 4.03 22.22 10.56
CA PRO A 15 3.56 21.64 9.30
C PRO A 15 3.37 20.13 9.38
N ASP A 16 2.36 19.59 8.68
CA ASP A 16 2.04 18.16 8.71
C ASP A 16 3.25 17.27 8.43
N TRP A 17 4.05 17.61 7.40
CA TRP A 17 5.24 16.87 6.99
C TRP A 17 6.42 16.94 7.96
N GLN A 18 6.28 17.59 9.12
CA GLN A 18 7.29 17.63 10.17
C GLN A 18 6.74 17.13 11.53
N HIS A 19 5.67 16.33 11.53
CA HIS A 19 5.03 15.91 12.77
C HIS A 19 4.79 14.39 12.80
N GLN A 20 5.51 13.65 13.67
CA GLN A 20 5.45 12.18 13.69
C GLN A 20 4.06 11.57 13.96
N ALA A 21 3.17 12.31 14.62
CA ALA A 21 1.79 11.89 14.83
C ALA A 21 0.86 12.19 13.65
N VAL A 22 1.25 13.06 12.70
CA VAL A 22 0.44 13.46 11.54
C VAL A 22 0.99 12.80 10.28
N PHE A 23 0.59 11.55 10.05
CA PHE A 23 0.98 10.77 8.87
C PHE A 23 -0.16 10.64 7.84
N ARG A 24 -1.37 11.10 8.20
CA ARG A 24 -2.53 11.14 7.30
C ARG A 24 -3.61 12.10 7.78
N ARG A 25 -4.33 12.74 6.85
CA ARG A 25 -5.55 13.52 7.12
C ARG A 25 -6.62 13.16 6.09
N ASN A 26 -7.82 12.87 6.57
CA ASN A 26 -9.00 12.57 5.73
C ASN A 26 -8.80 11.41 4.73
N THR A 27 -7.85 10.51 4.99
CA THR A 27 -7.74 9.26 4.24
C THR A 27 -8.85 8.31 4.67
N LEU A 28 -9.35 7.53 3.72
CA LEU A 28 -10.24 6.41 3.98
C LEU A 28 -9.43 5.21 4.53
N PRO A 29 -10.08 4.31 5.29
CA PRO A 29 -9.42 3.09 5.76
C PRO A 29 -8.87 2.25 4.59
N ALA A 30 -7.73 1.60 4.82
CA ALA A 30 -7.17 0.63 3.90
C ALA A 30 -8.17 -0.53 3.69
N ARG A 31 -8.25 -1.00 2.45
CA ARG A 31 -9.16 -2.07 2.01
C ARG A 31 -8.44 -2.96 1.00
N SER A 32 -9.00 -4.12 0.72
CA SER A 32 -8.50 -5.01 -0.33
C SER A 32 -8.37 -4.26 -1.66
N TYR A 33 -7.25 -4.45 -2.35
CA TYR A 33 -6.99 -3.75 -3.60
C TYR A 33 -8.04 -4.10 -4.65
N HIS A 34 -8.74 -3.07 -5.15
CA HIS A 34 -9.67 -3.20 -6.26
C HIS A 34 -9.92 -1.84 -6.91
N ILE A 35 -9.81 -1.85 -8.24
CA ILE A 35 -10.19 -0.74 -9.11
C ILE A 35 -11.50 -1.14 -9.79
N PRO A 36 -12.63 -0.47 -9.50
CA PRO A 36 -13.91 -0.77 -10.13
C PRO A 36 -13.91 -0.43 -11.63
N GLU A 37 -14.85 -1.01 -12.36
CA GLU A 37 -15.10 -0.64 -13.77
C GLU A 37 -15.45 0.84 -13.93
N THR A 38 -16.12 1.42 -12.93
CA THR A 38 -16.36 2.86 -12.78
C THR A 38 -15.12 3.57 -12.21
N SER A 39 -14.05 3.56 -13.00
CA SER A 39 -12.80 4.25 -12.70
C SER A 39 -12.29 5.06 -13.88
N LEU A 40 -11.56 6.14 -13.58
CA LEU A 40 -10.90 6.99 -14.55
C LEU A 40 -9.42 7.10 -14.15
N LEU A 41 -8.54 6.59 -15.02
CA LEU A 41 -7.10 6.71 -14.86
C LEU A 41 -6.67 8.16 -15.14
N LEU A 42 -5.96 8.76 -14.18
CA LEU A 42 -5.47 10.14 -14.26
C LEU A 42 -3.96 10.22 -14.58
N ASN A 43 -3.36 9.13 -15.04
CA ASN A 43 -1.99 9.11 -15.57
C ASN A 43 -1.84 9.94 -16.86
N GLY A 44 -0.60 10.24 -17.23
CA GLY A 44 -0.23 11.03 -18.40
C GLY A 44 0.55 12.29 -17.99
N GLN A 45 0.58 13.28 -18.87
CA GLN A 45 1.20 14.57 -18.56
C GLN A 45 0.36 15.41 -17.61
N TRP A 46 1.01 15.97 -16.60
CA TRP A 46 0.47 16.94 -15.65
C TRP A 46 1.27 18.24 -15.77
N GLU A 47 0.65 19.38 -15.47
CA GLU A 47 1.39 20.62 -15.23
C GLU A 47 2.21 20.45 -13.95
N PHE A 48 3.46 20.91 -13.98
CA PHE A 48 4.41 20.67 -12.89
C PHE A 48 5.27 21.88 -12.58
N SER A 49 5.45 22.18 -11.30
CA SER A 49 6.39 23.17 -10.80
C SER A 49 7.29 22.55 -9.73
N TYR A 50 8.57 22.91 -9.73
CA TYR A 50 9.58 22.38 -8.82
C TYR A 50 10.30 23.53 -8.12
N THR A 51 10.25 23.56 -6.78
CA THR A 51 10.88 24.60 -5.95
C THR A 51 11.85 24.01 -4.94
N SER A 52 12.74 24.86 -4.42
CA SER A 52 13.76 24.50 -3.42
C SER A 52 13.16 24.12 -2.07
N CYS A 53 12.07 24.78 -1.67
CA CYS A 53 11.40 24.58 -0.40
C CYS A 53 9.85 24.71 -0.53
N PRO A 54 9.09 24.24 0.48
CA PRO A 54 7.63 24.30 0.51
C PRO A 54 7.04 25.71 0.48
N GLU A 55 7.75 26.71 1.03
CA GLU A 55 7.28 28.09 1.17
C GLU A 55 7.33 28.84 -0.16
N GLU A 56 8.22 28.45 -1.06
CA GLU A 56 8.38 29.03 -2.40
C GLU A 56 7.44 28.41 -3.44
N SER A 57 6.84 27.26 -3.14
CA SER A 57 5.99 26.55 -4.10
C SER A 57 4.66 27.29 -4.32
N PRO A 58 4.05 27.17 -5.52
CA PRO A 58 2.69 27.64 -5.79
C PRO A 58 1.68 27.19 -4.72
N GLN A 59 0.66 28.03 -4.46
CA GLN A 59 -0.45 27.69 -3.58
C GLN A 59 -1.70 27.28 -4.38
N PRO A 60 -2.57 26.43 -3.80
CA PRO A 60 -3.83 26.08 -4.44
C PRO A 60 -4.70 27.32 -4.64
N GLY A 61 -5.21 27.51 -5.86
CA GLY A 61 -6.07 28.65 -6.20
C GLY A 61 -5.32 29.93 -6.60
N ASP A 62 -3.98 29.92 -6.66
CA ASP A 62 -3.22 31.02 -7.27
C ASP A 62 -3.50 31.05 -8.79
N GLU A 63 -4.36 31.97 -9.23
CA GLU A 63 -4.61 32.21 -10.66
C GLU A 63 -3.47 33.00 -11.34
N ASP A 64 -2.58 33.62 -10.53
CA ASP A 64 -1.55 34.57 -10.97
C ASP A 64 -0.11 34.03 -10.91
N VAL A 65 0.10 32.69 -10.81
CA VAL A 65 1.46 32.14 -10.92
C VAL A 65 1.96 32.37 -12.35
N PRO A 66 3.10 33.03 -12.57
CA PRO A 66 3.62 33.24 -13.92
C PRO A 66 3.71 31.93 -14.70
N GLU A 67 3.18 31.88 -15.93
CA GLU A 67 3.21 30.69 -16.80
C GLU A 67 4.64 30.14 -16.98
N ASP A 68 5.65 31.01 -16.89
CA ASP A 68 7.07 30.66 -16.97
C ASP A 68 7.58 29.70 -15.86
N ASN A 69 6.82 29.52 -14.77
CA ASN A 69 7.18 28.64 -13.64
C ASN A 69 6.58 27.22 -13.72
N TRP A 70 5.79 26.94 -14.76
CA TRP A 70 5.14 25.65 -14.96
C TRP A 70 5.68 24.94 -16.21
N GLY A 71 6.16 23.71 -16.02
CA GLY A 71 6.46 22.77 -17.08
C GLY A 71 5.43 21.65 -17.12
N THR A 72 5.80 20.54 -17.75
CA THR A 72 5.03 19.30 -17.70
C THR A 72 5.87 18.16 -17.14
N ILE A 73 5.19 17.19 -16.51
CA ILE A 73 5.80 15.96 -15.99
C ILE A 73 4.91 14.77 -16.32
N GLU A 74 5.51 13.61 -16.60
CA GLU A 74 4.78 12.37 -16.78
C GLU A 74 4.47 11.73 -15.41
N VAL A 75 3.20 11.37 -15.22
CA VAL A 75 2.71 10.61 -14.07
C VAL A 75 2.19 9.26 -14.55
N PRO A 76 2.65 8.12 -13.98
CA PRO A 76 3.59 8.02 -12.87
C PRO A 76 5.05 8.24 -13.28
N GLY A 77 5.84 8.81 -12.36
CA GLY A 77 7.28 8.92 -12.54
C GLY A 77 7.97 9.64 -11.38
N HIS A 78 9.30 9.53 -11.34
CA HIS A 78 10.12 10.29 -10.39
C HIS A 78 10.65 11.56 -11.05
N TRP A 79 10.56 12.71 -10.39
CA TRP A 79 10.99 13.97 -10.98
C TRP A 79 12.52 14.02 -11.21
N GLN A 80 13.31 13.29 -10.40
CA GLN A 80 14.76 13.17 -10.55
C GLN A 80 15.18 12.45 -11.83
N LEU A 81 14.28 11.65 -12.38
CA LEU A 81 14.48 10.94 -13.66
C LEU A 81 13.81 11.67 -14.84
N GLN A 82 13.24 12.84 -14.59
CA GLN A 82 12.59 13.71 -15.57
C GLN A 82 13.24 15.10 -15.64
N GLY A 83 14.41 15.28 -15.02
CA GLY A 83 15.24 16.49 -15.15
C GLY A 83 15.19 17.46 -13.97
N HIS A 84 14.47 17.14 -12.89
CA HIS A 84 14.36 18.00 -11.71
C HIS A 84 15.15 17.43 -10.53
N GLY A 85 16.05 18.21 -9.92
CA GLY A 85 16.91 17.67 -8.86
C GLY A 85 17.85 16.56 -9.35
N ARG A 86 18.27 15.65 -8.46
CA ARG A 86 19.19 14.53 -8.77
C ARG A 86 18.85 13.29 -7.94
N PRO A 87 18.99 12.06 -8.47
CA PRO A 87 18.93 10.84 -7.67
C PRO A 87 20.07 10.80 -6.65
N HIS A 88 19.78 10.46 -5.39
CA HIS A 88 20.81 10.25 -4.36
C HIS A 88 20.83 8.78 -3.98
N TYR A 89 22.01 8.22 -3.73
CA TYR A 89 22.13 6.86 -3.20
C TYR A 89 22.85 6.93 -1.85
N THR A 90 22.22 6.34 -0.84
CA THR A 90 22.85 6.03 0.44
C THR A 90 22.45 4.62 0.82
N ASN A 91 23.34 3.93 1.54
CA ASN A 91 23.01 2.64 2.15
C ASN A 91 22.37 2.89 3.51
N THR A 92 23.18 3.22 4.53
CA THR A 92 22.71 3.42 5.90
C THR A 92 22.54 4.88 6.27
N VAL A 93 23.34 5.80 5.72
CA VAL A 93 23.30 7.19 6.16
C VAL A 93 22.05 7.90 5.63
N PHE A 94 21.33 8.59 6.50
CA PHE A 94 20.31 9.53 6.07
C PHE A 94 20.94 10.61 5.17
N PRO A 95 20.32 10.98 4.04
CA PRO A 95 20.78 12.06 3.17
C PRO A 95 20.42 13.47 3.70
N ILE A 96 19.88 13.55 4.92
CA ILE A 96 19.43 14.76 5.60
C ILE A 96 20.06 14.87 7.00
N PRO A 97 20.19 16.08 7.58
CA PRO A 97 20.50 16.21 9.00
C PRO A 97 19.47 15.48 9.86
N VAL A 98 19.94 14.69 10.82
CA VAL A 98 19.08 13.82 11.62
C VAL A 98 18.59 14.55 12.87
N CYS A 99 17.35 15.04 12.80
CA CYS A 99 16.66 15.71 13.90
C CYS A 99 15.15 15.36 13.86
N PRO A 100 14.76 14.10 14.09
CA PRO A 100 13.36 13.69 13.98
C PRO A 100 12.48 14.48 14.97
N PRO A 101 11.28 14.93 14.54
CA PRO A 101 10.62 14.65 13.25
C PRO A 101 10.92 15.64 12.12
N PHE A 102 11.83 16.58 12.31
CA PHE A 102 12.00 17.72 11.41
C PHE A 102 12.63 17.31 10.08
N ALA A 103 12.01 17.73 8.99
CA ALA A 103 12.60 17.74 7.66
C ALA A 103 13.52 18.97 7.49
N PRO A 104 14.51 18.94 6.58
CA PRO A 104 15.32 20.12 6.25
C PRO A 104 14.46 21.30 5.80
N THR A 105 14.95 22.53 6.00
CA THR A 105 14.32 23.72 5.42
C THR A 105 14.40 23.72 3.89
N ASP A 106 15.58 23.35 3.36
CA ASP A 106 15.78 23.09 1.93
C ASP A 106 15.15 21.73 1.57
N ASN A 107 13.83 21.74 1.38
CA ASN A 107 13.04 20.55 1.10
C ASN A 107 12.37 20.66 -0.27
N PRO A 108 12.99 20.06 -1.32
CA PRO A 108 12.46 20.12 -2.66
C PRO A 108 10.99 19.76 -2.72
N THR A 109 10.20 20.62 -3.35
CA THR A 109 8.75 20.51 -3.38
C THR A 109 8.28 20.51 -4.82
N GLY A 110 7.56 19.44 -5.18
CA GLY A 110 6.93 19.29 -6.49
C GLY A 110 5.44 19.57 -6.41
N VAL A 111 4.95 20.51 -7.19
CA VAL A 111 3.53 20.81 -7.32
C VAL A 111 3.03 20.28 -8.66
N TYR A 112 2.01 19.43 -8.61
CA TYR A 112 1.36 18.83 -9.78
C TYR A 112 -0.04 19.41 -9.91
N ARG A 113 -0.43 19.76 -11.14
CA ARG A 113 -1.77 20.23 -11.46
C ARG A 113 -2.33 19.51 -12.68
N ARG A 114 -3.60 19.11 -12.59
CA ARG A 114 -4.33 18.46 -13.69
C ARG A 114 -5.82 18.73 -13.59
N THR A 115 -6.46 18.87 -14.74
CA THR A 115 -7.93 18.90 -14.82
C THR A 115 -8.51 17.53 -15.15
N PHE A 116 -9.70 17.25 -14.61
CA PHE A 116 -10.46 16.05 -14.95
C PHE A 116 -11.96 16.32 -14.97
N ASN A 117 -12.70 15.50 -15.72
CA ASN A 117 -14.16 15.53 -15.74
C ASN A 117 -14.69 14.24 -15.14
N VAL A 118 -15.76 14.33 -14.34
CA VAL A 118 -16.49 13.13 -13.90
C VAL A 118 -17.22 12.57 -15.12
N PRO A 119 -17.02 11.29 -15.50
CA PRO A 119 -17.74 10.71 -16.63
C PRO A 119 -19.25 10.79 -16.43
N SER A 120 -19.97 11.33 -17.42
CA SER A 120 -21.44 11.53 -17.34
C SER A 120 -22.24 10.22 -17.34
N THR A 121 -21.59 9.09 -17.64
CA THR A 121 -22.17 7.75 -17.54
C THR A 121 -22.21 7.22 -16.10
N TRP A 122 -21.48 7.85 -15.17
CA TRP A 122 -21.49 7.45 -13.78
C TRP A 122 -22.75 7.98 -13.07
N ASP A 123 -23.20 7.26 -12.05
CA ASP A 123 -24.32 7.68 -11.22
C ASP A 123 -23.97 9.01 -10.51
N ALA A 124 -24.81 10.04 -10.71
CA ALA A 124 -24.64 11.35 -10.09
C ALA A 124 -24.68 11.31 -8.55
N SER A 125 -25.21 10.23 -7.96
CA SER A 125 -25.23 10.01 -6.52
C SER A 125 -24.04 9.21 -6.00
N ALA A 126 -23.14 8.72 -6.87
CA ALA A 126 -22.00 7.90 -6.50
C ALA A 126 -21.08 8.62 -5.50
N GLN A 127 -20.47 7.85 -4.61
CA GLN A 127 -19.34 8.33 -3.82
C GLN A 127 -18.10 8.34 -4.72
N LEU A 128 -17.45 9.49 -4.82
CA LEU A 128 -16.24 9.66 -5.60
C LEU A 128 -15.01 9.63 -4.70
N ARG A 129 -13.99 8.88 -5.09
CA ARG A 129 -12.73 8.78 -4.36
C ARG A 129 -11.55 9.06 -5.28
N LEU A 130 -10.59 9.85 -4.81
CA LEU A 130 -9.26 9.89 -5.42
C LEU A 130 -8.38 8.84 -4.76
N ARG A 131 -7.72 8.02 -5.57
CA ARG A 131 -6.77 6.99 -5.14
C ARG A 131 -5.40 7.27 -5.72
N PHE A 132 -4.38 7.30 -4.86
CA PHE A 132 -2.97 7.38 -5.21
C PHE A 132 -2.30 6.08 -4.79
N ASP A 133 -1.69 5.34 -5.72
CA ASP A 133 -1.07 4.04 -5.44
C ASP A 133 0.37 4.14 -4.88
N GLY A 134 0.97 5.33 -4.91
CA GLY A 134 2.29 5.63 -4.34
C GLY A 134 2.81 7.02 -4.70
N VAL A 135 3.17 7.80 -3.68
CA VAL A 135 3.71 9.18 -3.78
C VAL A 135 4.81 9.34 -2.75
N ASP A 136 6.02 9.71 -3.18
CA ASP A 136 7.20 9.75 -2.32
C ASP A 136 7.67 11.21 -2.09
N SER A 137 7.79 11.74 -0.86
CA SER A 137 7.63 11.03 0.44
C SER A 137 6.28 11.26 1.14
N ALA A 138 5.71 12.45 0.96
CA ALA A 138 4.45 12.88 1.57
C ALA A 138 3.78 13.96 0.73
N TYR A 139 2.47 14.14 0.88
CA TYR A 139 1.76 15.07 0.01
C TYR A 139 0.42 15.57 0.56
N HIS A 140 0.06 16.78 0.17
CA HIS A 140 -1.29 17.35 0.31
C HIS A 140 -2.05 17.26 -1.02
N ILE A 141 -3.36 17.06 -0.94
CA ILE A 141 -4.24 17.11 -2.11
C ILE A 141 -5.33 18.18 -1.95
N TYR A 142 -5.59 18.87 -3.04
CA TYR A 142 -6.62 19.89 -3.15
C TYR A 142 -7.45 19.63 -4.38
N VAL A 143 -8.77 19.81 -4.25
CA VAL A 143 -9.70 19.72 -5.36
C VAL A 143 -10.46 21.02 -5.43
N ASN A 144 -10.45 21.66 -6.60
CA ASN A 144 -11.07 22.97 -6.83
C ASN A 144 -10.63 24.02 -5.79
N GLY A 145 -9.35 24.02 -5.43
CA GLY A 145 -8.75 24.93 -4.44
C GLY A 145 -8.99 24.58 -2.97
N ALA A 146 -9.88 23.63 -2.66
CA ALA A 146 -10.16 23.21 -1.29
C ALA A 146 -9.25 22.05 -0.85
N LEU A 147 -8.67 22.15 0.35
CA LEU A 147 -7.85 21.08 0.94
C LEU A 147 -8.72 19.85 1.23
N VAL A 148 -8.37 18.73 0.60
CA VAL A 148 -9.05 17.45 0.83
C VAL A 148 -8.34 16.66 1.93
N GLY A 149 -7.01 16.55 1.88
CA GLY A 149 -6.28 15.72 2.82
C GLY A 149 -4.76 15.73 2.66
N TYR A 150 -4.11 14.86 3.44
CA TYR A 150 -2.67 14.68 3.53
C TYR A 150 -2.34 13.20 3.70
N ALA A 151 -1.20 12.71 3.18
CA ALA A 151 -0.71 11.38 3.46
C ALA A 151 0.82 11.28 3.41
N GLU A 152 1.37 10.44 4.29
CA GLU A 152 2.70 9.83 4.23
C GLU A 152 2.55 8.34 3.90
N GLY A 153 3.66 7.66 3.60
CA GLY A 153 3.65 6.22 3.30
C GLY A 153 3.90 5.94 1.84
N SER A 154 5.13 6.20 1.41
CA SER A 154 5.48 6.33 0.00
C SER A 154 5.06 5.13 -0.86
N ARG A 155 5.23 3.92 -0.34
CA ARG A 155 4.92 2.68 -1.07
C ARG A 155 3.53 2.11 -0.74
N ASN A 156 2.76 2.80 0.11
CA ASN A 156 1.38 2.51 0.42
C ASN A 156 0.43 3.34 -0.46
N ALA A 157 -0.83 2.89 -0.53
CA ALA A 157 -1.86 3.62 -1.25
C ALA A 157 -2.70 4.47 -0.27
N SER A 158 -3.21 5.60 -0.75
CA SER A 158 -4.15 6.43 -0.01
C SER A 158 -5.38 6.75 -0.85
N GLU A 159 -6.55 6.65 -0.22
CA GLU A 159 -7.85 7.02 -0.81
C GLU A 159 -8.47 8.18 -0.04
N PHE A 160 -9.08 9.12 -0.76
CA PHE A 160 -9.76 10.27 -0.18
C PHE A 160 -11.16 10.37 -0.75
N ASP A 161 -12.17 10.58 0.10
CA ASP A 161 -13.52 10.90 -0.36
C ASP A 161 -13.54 12.34 -0.87
N VAL A 162 -13.83 12.52 -2.16
CA VAL A 162 -13.87 13.81 -2.84
C VAL A 162 -15.27 14.21 -3.28
N THR A 163 -16.29 13.44 -2.86
CA THR A 163 -17.68 13.62 -3.32
C THR A 163 -18.17 15.05 -3.13
N ASP A 164 -17.85 15.69 -2.00
CA ASP A 164 -18.32 17.04 -1.69
C ASP A 164 -17.41 18.15 -2.28
N PHE A 165 -16.29 17.78 -2.90
CA PHE A 165 -15.31 18.72 -3.47
C PHE A 165 -15.40 18.81 -5.00
N VAL A 166 -15.98 17.80 -5.65
CA VAL A 166 -16.08 17.69 -7.11
C VAL A 166 -17.36 18.29 -7.66
N LYS A 167 -17.25 18.87 -8.86
CA LYS A 167 -18.36 19.34 -9.70
C LYS A 167 -18.65 18.25 -10.73
N HIS A 168 -19.87 17.72 -10.75
CA HIS A 168 -20.23 16.65 -11.69
C HIS A 168 -20.34 17.13 -13.14
N ASP A 169 -20.85 18.35 -13.35
CA ASP A 169 -21.16 18.89 -14.67
C ASP A 169 -20.11 19.86 -15.22
N ALA A 170 -18.91 19.89 -14.63
CA ALA A 170 -17.84 20.80 -15.01
C ALA A 170 -16.44 20.18 -14.80
N PRO A 171 -15.40 20.71 -15.47
CA PRO A 171 -14.02 20.35 -15.17
C PRO A 171 -13.68 20.63 -13.71
N ASN A 172 -12.90 19.73 -13.12
CA ASN A 172 -12.37 19.82 -11.77
C ASN A 172 -10.87 20.00 -11.81
N ASP A 173 -10.37 20.88 -10.96
CA ASP A 173 -8.94 21.09 -10.76
C ASP A 173 -8.43 20.14 -9.66
N LEU A 174 -7.40 19.36 -9.96
CA LEU A 174 -6.66 18.56 -9.01
C LEU A 174 -5.26 19.16 -8.85
N PHE A 175 -4.95 19.57 -7.63
CA PHE A 175 -3.67 20.13 -7.25
C PHE A 175 -3.04 19.26 -6.15
N VAL A 176 -1.80 18.84 -6.35
CA VAL A 176 -1.08 17.94 -5.44
C VAL A 176 0.27 18.55 -5.12
N LYS A 177 0.55 18.76 -3.84
CA LYS A 177 1.82 19.30 -3.36
C LYS A 177 2.60 18.19 -2.68
N VAL A 178 3.74 17.79 -3.26
CA VAL A 178 4.56 16.66 -2.84
C VAL A 178 5.88 17.14 -2.25
N TYR A 179 6.23 16.62 -1.08
CA TYR A 179 7.43 16.97 -0.32
C TYR A 179 8.47 15.86 -0.44
N GLN A 180 9.71 16.22 -0.80
CA GLN A 180 10.81 15.25 -0.89
C GLN A 180 11.14 14.63 0.47
N TRP A 181 11.17 15.46 1.51
CA TRP A 181 11.45 15.07 2.88
C TRP A 181 10.25 15.34 3.78
N SER A 182 9.99 14.41 4.67
CA SER A 182 8.94 14.50 5.70
C SER A 182 9.37 13.79 6.97
N SER A 183 8.50 13.78 7.99
CA SER A 183 8.72 12.97 9.18
C SER A 183 8.87 11.48 8.82
N ALA A 184 8.10 10.99 7.84
CA ALA A 184 8.24 9.63 7.31
C ALA A 184 9.64 9.27 6.77
N THR A 185 10.48 10.24 6.38
CA THR A 185 11.86 9.96 5.93
C THR A 185 12.64 9.11 6.94
N TYR A 186 12.42 9.35 8.23
CA TYR A 186 13.10 8.64 9.32
C TYR A 186 12.66 7.18 9.49
N ILE A 187 11.60 6.76 8.80
CA ILE A 187 11.10 5.38 8.75
C ILE A 187 11.10 4.81 7.32
N GLU A 188 11.79 5.47 6.39
CA GLU A 188 11.88 5.08 4.98
C GLU A 188 13.35 5.11 4.48
N ASP A 189 14.26 4.60 5.31
CA ASP A 189 15.72 4.61 5.10
C ASP A 189 16.25 3.30 4.51
N GLN A 190 15.57 2.76 3.50
CA GLN A 190 16.04 1.57 2.80
C GLN A 190 17.36 1.84 2.06
N ASP A 191 18.24 0.83 1.96
CA ASP A 191 19.43 0.83 1.09
C ASP A 191 19.03 0.86 -0.40
N GLN A 192 18.73 2.06 -0.91
CA GLN A 192 18.24 2.28 -2.26
C GLN A 192 18.48 3.72 -2.74
N TRP A 193 18.02 4.01 -3.96
CA TRP A 193 17.97 5.39 -4.46
C TRP A 193 16.90 6.22 -3.76
N TRP A 194 17.21 7.45 -3.35
CA TRP A 194 16.22 8.45 -2.96
C TRP A 194 15.65 9.12 -4.21
N LEU A 195 14.35 8.96 -4.42
CA LEU A 195 13.59 9.42 -5.58
C LEU A 195 12.21 9.83 -5.11
N SER A 196 11.62 10.85 -5.72
CA SER A 196 10.40 11.49 -5.22
C SER A 196 9.40 11.76 -6.34
N GLY A 197 8.16 12.04 -5.96
CA GLY A 197 7.07 12.32 -6.88
C GLY A 197 5.96 11.27 -6.88
N ILE A 198 4.98 11.48 -7.74
CA ILE A 198 3.84 10.56 -7.93
C ILE A 198 4.31 9.42 -8.83
N PHE A 199 4.86 8.36 -8.22
CA PHE A 199 5.57 7.30 -8.95
C PHE A 199 4.73 6.04 -9.23
N ARG A 200 3.46 6.02 -8.79
CA ARG A 200 2.46 5.02 -9.15
C ARG A 200 1.15 5.68 -9.56
N ASP A 201 0.23 4.86 -10.06
CA ASP A 201 -0.99 5.33 -10.72
C ASP A 201 -1.89 6.20 -9.83
N VAL A 202 -2.62 7.11 -10.48
CA VAL A 202 -3.65 7.94 -9.87
C VAL A 202 -4.98 7.64 -10.54
N HIS A 203 -6.02 7.43 -9.74
CA HIS A 203 -7.37 7.15 -10.24
C HIS A 203 -8.42 8.02 -9.56
N LEU A 204 -9.45 8.41 -10.32
CA LEU A 204 -10.75 8.75 -9.77
C LEU A 204 -11.64 7.49 -9.82
N LEU A 205 -12.23 7.13 -8.69
CA LEU A 205 -13.08 5.95 -8.52
C LEU A 205 -14.49 6.39 -8.17
N ALA A 206 -15.50 5.71 -8.71
CA ALA A 206 -16.89 5.88 -8.31
C ALA A 206 -17.45 4.59 -7.73
N PHE A 207 -18.11 4.71 -6.58
CA PHE A 207 -18.79 3.62 -5.88
C PHE A 207 -20.26 3.95 -5.65
N PRO A 208 -21.18 2.96 -5.74
CA PRO A 208 -22.56 3.18 -5.33
C PRO A 208 -22.63 3.74 -3.90
N LYS A 209 -23.40 4.81 -3.68
CA LYS A 209 -23.47 5.45 -2.36
C LYS A 209 -24.21 4.59 -1.33
N THR A 210 -25.14 3.76 -1.80
CA THR A 210 -25.93 2.82 -1.02
C THR A 210 -25.78 1.41 -1.59
N ASP A 211 -25.89 0.39 -0.75
CA ASP A 211 -25.91 -1.03 -1.15
C ASP A 211 -24.62 -1.46 -1.90
N ARG A 212 -23.47 -1.41 -1.22
CA ARG A 212 -22.16 -1.78 -1.78
C ARG A 212 -21.34 -2.68 -0.85
N ILE A 213 -20.41 -3.41 -1.45
CA ILE A 213 -19.30 -4.07 -0.77
C ILE A 213 -18.18 -3.03 -0.57
N ASP A 214 -17.74 -2.83 0.66
CA ASP A 214 -16.67 -1.89 1.02
C ASP A 214 -15.30 -2.58 1.12
N ASP A 215 -15.26 -3.80 1.66
CA ASP A 215 -14.06 -4.65 1.76
C ASP A 215 -14.45 -6.14 1.91
N TRP A 216 -13.50 -7.05 1.69
CA TRP A 216 -13.68 -8.49 1.88
C TRP A 216 -12.39 -9.15 2.36
N PHE A 217 -12.54 -10.18 3.17
CA PHE A 217 -11.44 -11.05 3.57
C PHE A 217 -11.84 -12.51 3.38
N LEU A 218 -11.15 -13.19 2.46
CA LEU A 218 -11.34 -14.59 2.13
C LEU A 218 -10.21 -15.42 2.73
N ARG A 219 -10.58 -16.38 3.59
CA ARG A 219 -9.65 -17.31 4.24
C ARG A 219 -10.02 -18.73 3.88
N THR A 220 -9.02 -19.56 3.61
CA THR A 220 -9.23 -21.00 3.40
C THR A 220 -8.69 -21.77 4.59
N ASP A 221 -9.54 -22.57 5.23
CA ASP A 221 -9.11 -23.48 6.29
C ASP A 221 -9.22 -24.92 5.81
N LEU A 222 -8.13 -25.68 5.90
CA LEU A 222 -8.07 -27.10 5.56
C LEU A 222 -8.26 -27.94 6.82
N ASP A 223 -8.99 -29.06 6.69
CA ASP A 223 -9.19 -30.01 7.77
C ASP A 223 -7.86 -30.66 8.23
N ALA A 224 -7.90 -31.42 9.33
CA ALA A 224 -6.69 -32.02 9.90
C ALA A 224 -5.98 -33.03 8.98
N LYS A 225 -6.68 -33.55 7.95
CA LYS A 225 -6.12 -34.43 6.92
C LYS A 225 -5.67 -33.66 5.68
N TYR A 226 -5.89 -32.34 5.67
CA TYR A 226 -5.75 -31.47 4.53
C TYR A 226 -6.55 -31.98 3.33
N GLU A 227 -7.73 -32.58 3.54
CA GLU A 227 -8.56 -33.11 2.45
C GLU A 227 -9.65 -32.11 2.09
N ASN A 228 -10.55 -31.82 3.01
CA ASN A 228 -11.63 -30.85 2.79
C ASN A 228 -11.24 -29.46 3.27
N ALA A 229 -11.95 -28.45 2.78
CA ALA A 229 -11.74 -27.07 3.18
C ALA A 229 -13.04 -26.35 3.53
N THR A 230 -12.90 -25.27 4.29
CA THR A 230 -13.90 -24.22 4.45
C THR A 230 -13.35 -22.94 3.84
N LEU A 231 -14.09 -22.34 2.91
CA LEU A 231 -13.88 -20.96 2.48
C LEU A 231 -14.67 -20.06 3.43
N GLN A 232 -13.96 -19.30 4.25
CA GLN A 232 -14.52 -18.33 5.18
C GLN A 232 -14.44 -16.95 4.56
N ALA A 233 -15.57 -16.25 4.48
CA ALA A 233 -15.65 -14.91 3.96
C ALA A 233 -16.17 -13.96 5.04
N THR A 234 -15.43 -12.88 5.30
CA THR A 234 -15.92 -11.71 6.02
C THR A 234 -16.05 -10.58 5.01
N VAL A 235 -17.24 -10.03 4.83
CA VAL A 235 -17.52 -8.97 3.84
C VAL A 235 -18.07 -7.75 4.55
N ASP A 236 -17.36 -6.63 4.45
CA ASP A 236 -17.81 -5.34 4.94
C ASP A 236 -18.72 -4.70 3.88
N VAL A 237 -19.88 -4.21 4.32
CA VAL A 237 -20.94 -3.73 3.42
C VAL A 237 -21.52 -2.41 3.90
N THR A 238 -22.02 -1.62 2.96
CA THR A 238 -22.96 -0.53 3.23
C THR A 238 -24.32 -0.96 2.69
N ALA A 239 -25.27 -1.30 3.56
CA ALA A 239 -26.61 -1.73 3.18
C ALA A 239 -27.70 -0.74 3.64
N SER A 240 -28.42 -0.16 2.69
CA SER A 240 -29.53 0.77 2.93
C SER A 240 -30.90 0.06 2.95
N LYS A 241 -31.01 -1.09 2.29
CA LYS A 241 -32.21 -1.93 2.23
C LYS A 241 -31.88 -3.39 2.52
N SER A 242 -32.91 -4.19 2.75
CA SER A 242 -32.74 -5.64 2.87
C SER A 242 -32.44 -6.25 1.50
N ASP A 243 -31.44 -7.13 1.44
CA ASP A 243 -31.00 -7.83 0.23
C ASP A 243 -30.36 -9.18 0.62
N SER A 244 -29.67 -9.83 -0.31
CA SER A 244 -28.91 -11.05 -0.09
C SER A 244 -27.49 -10.89 -0.61
N LEU A 245 -26.50 -11.15 0.24
CA LEU A 245 -25.12 -11.31 -0.17
C LEU A 245 -24.94 -12.73 -0.71
N LYS A 246 -24.56 -12.85 -1.99
CA LYS A 246 -24.26 -14.12 -2.65
C LYS A 246 -22.77 -14.30 -2.80
N ILE A 247 -22.25 -15.45 -2.40
CA ILE A 247 -20.87 -15.86 -2.67
C ILE A 247 -20.88 -17.13 -3.51
N THR A 248 -20.26 -17.06 -4.69
CA THR A 248 -20.12 -18.18 -5.61
C THR A 248 -18.65 -18.50 -5.84
N LEU A 249 -18.26 -19.74 -5.53
CA LEU A 249 -16.93 -20.28 -5.84
C LEU A 249 -16.97 -20.99 -7.19
N LYS A 250 -16.06 -20.63 -8.09
CA LYS A 250 -15.98 -21.18 -9.46
C LYS A 250 -14.56 -21.60 -9.79
N GLU A 251 -14.44 -22.56 -10.70
CA GLU A 251 -13.21 -22.78 -11.45
C GLU A 251 -12.87 -21.53 -12.28
N LEU A 252 -11.59 -21.25 -12.51
CA LEU A 252 -11.20 -20.19 -13.44
C LEU A 252 -11.73 -20.47 -14.85
N ALA A 253 -11.94 -19.42 -15.66
CA ALA A 253 -12.38 -19.55 -17.04
C ALA A 253 -11.48 -20.50 -17.87
N LYS A 254 -10.14 -20.44 -17.66
CA LYS A 254 -9.17 -21.34 -18.29
C LYS A 254 -9.32 -22.82 -17.89
N ASN A 255 -10.02 -23.09 -16.78
CA ASN A 255 -10.34 -24.42 -16.26
C ASN A 255 -11.81 -24.81 -16.53
N GLY A 256 -12.53 -24.07 -17.37
CA GLY A 256 -13.92 -24.35 -17.77
C GLY A 256 -15.00 -23.60 -17.00
N GLY A 257 -14.68 -22.81 -15.98
CA GLY A 257 -15.63 -21.90 -15.32
C GLY A 257 -16.75 -22.56 -14.51
N ALA A 258 -16.64 -23.85 -14.18
CA ALA A 258 -17.66 -24.58 -13.46
C ALA A 258 -17.90 -24.01 -12.05
N VAL A 259 -19.17 -23.84 -11.68
CA VAL A 259 -19.56 -23.47 -10.31
C VAL A 259 -19.33 -24.66 -9.38
N ILE A 260 -18.54 -24.47 -8.33
CA ILE A 260 -18.26 -25.48 -7.30
C ILE A 260 -19.34 -25.45 -6.22
N THR A 261 -19.62 -24.27 -5.69
CA THR A 261 -20.64 -24.06 -4.67
C THR A 261 -21.10 -22.61 -4.66
N THR A 262 -22.30 -22.37 -4.13
CA THR A 262 -22.85 -21.03 -3.90
C THR A 262 -23.53 -21.02 -2.55
N LYS A 263 -23.38 -19.91 -1.83
CA LYS A 263 -24.08 -19.69 -0.57
C LYS A 263 -24.54 -18.24 -0.47
N ASP A 264 -25.72 -18.08 0.10
CA ASP A 264 -26.37 -16.79 0.27
C ASP A 264 -26.51 -16.48 1.77
N ALA A 265 -26.38 -15.20 2.13
CA ALA A 265 -26.66 -14.69 3.47
C ALA A 265 -27.61 -13.49 3.38
N PRO A 266 -28.65 -13.42 4.23
CA PRO A 266 -29.53 -12.27 4.27
C PRO A 266 -28.75 -11.04 4.79
N VAL A 267 -28.94 -9.91 4.12
CA VAL A 267 -28.43 -8.60 4.52
C VAL A 267 -29.61 -7.73 4.91
N LYS A 268 -29.55 -7.09 6.07
CA LYS A 268 -30.57 -6.16 6.55
C LYS A 268 -30.10 -4.73 6.36
N SER A 269 -31.05 -3.81 6.24
CA SER A 269 -30.75 -2.38 6.27
C SER A 269 -29.96 -2.03 7.54
N GLY A 270 -28.84 -1.33 7.37
CA GLY A 270 -27.94 -0.93 8.45
C GLY A 270 -26.83 -1.94 8.78
N ASP A 271 -26.84 -3.14 8.20
CA ASP A 271 -25.74 -4.09 8.36
C ASP A 271 -24.44 -3.48 7.82
N THR A 272 -23.33 -3.81 8.49
CA THR A 272 -21.99 -3.31 8.15
C THR A 272 -20.99 -4.42 7.83
N LYS A 273 -21.33 -5.65 8.18
CA LYS A 273 -20.47 -6.82 8.06
C LYS A 273 -21.31 -8.07 7.96
N ILE A 274 -20.92 -8.98 7.09
CA ILE A 274 -21.55 -10.28 6.88
C ILE A 274 -20.46 -11.35 6.87
N ASP A 275 -20.64 -12.39 7.69
CA ASP A 275 -19.75 -13.56 7.71
C ASP A 275 -20.44 -14.77 7.09
N LEU A 276 -19.73 -15.50 6.24
CA LEU A 276 -20.26 -16.65 5.52
C LEU A 276 -19.19 -17.72 5.29
N ASP A 277 -19.52 -18.96 5.66
CA ASP A 277 -18.66 -20.12 5.45
C ASP A 277 -19.20 -21.07 4.37
N LEU A 278 -18.37 -21.45 3.40
CA LEU A 278 -18.70 -22.41 2.35
C LEU A 278 -17.83 -23.67 2.52
N ALA A 279 -18.47 -24.82 2.71
CA ALA A 279 -17.79 -26.11 2.73
C ALA A 279 -17.40 -26.52 1.30
N VAL A 280 -16.16 -26.98 1.12
CA VAL A 280 -15.59 -27.40 -0.16
C VAL A 280 -14.94 -28.77 0.01
N SER A 281 -15.48 -29.75 -0.69
CA SER A 281 -14.98 -31.13 -0.64
C SER A 281 -13.76 -31.28 -1.53
N ASN A 282 -12.65 -31.77 -0.96
CA ASN A 282 -11.40 -32.09 -1.67
C ASN A 282 -10.96 -31.08 -2.75
N PRO A 283 -10.82 -29.77 -2.45
CA PRO A 283 -10.36 -28.81 -3.44
C PRO A 283 -8.92 -29.09 -3.87
N LYS A 284 -8.59 -28.70 -5.10
CA LYS A 284 -7.20 -28.67 -5.55
C LYS A 284 -6.46 -27.58 -4.76
N LYS A 285 -5.35 -27.96 -4.15
CA LYS A 285 -4.58 -27.07 -3.28
C LYS A 285 -3.67 -26.18 -4.10
N TRP A 286 -3.49 -24.96 -3.62
CA TRP A 286 -2.50 -24.04 -4.16
C TRP A 286 -1.15 -24.28 -3.48
N THR A 287 -0.09 -24.30 -4.29
CA THR A 287 1.31 -24.26 -3.85
C THR A 287 2.14 -23.47 -4.88
N ALA A 288 3.36 -23.06 -4.54
CA ALA A 288 4.26 -22.44 -5.51
C ALA A 288 4.68 -23.38 -6.68
N GLU A 289 4.50 -24.69 -6.53
CA GLU A 289 4.81 -25.70 -7.57
C GLU A 289 3.58 -26.02 -8.43
N THR A 290 2.39 -26.02 -7.82
CA THR A 290 1.10 -26.28 -8.46
C THR A 290 0.10 -25.17 -8.09
N PRO A 291 0.20 -23.98 -8.71
CA PRO A 291 -0.57 -22.79 -8.33
C PRO A 291 -2.02 -22.86 -8.83
N TYR A 292 -2.81 -23.79 -8.28
CA TYR A 292 -4.21 -23.95 -8.65
C TYR A 292 -5.06 -22.86 -8.00
N LEU A 293 -5.74 -22.08 -8.83
CA LEU A 293 -6.60 -20.99 -8.40
C LEU A 293 -8.06 -21.26 -8.75
N TYR A 294 -8.94 -20.72 -7.91
CA TYR A 294 -10.37 -20.60 -8.08
C TYR A 294 -10.73 -19.11 -8.13
N GLN A 295 -11.92 -18.80 -8.63
CA GLN A 295 -12.49 -17.45 -8.55
C GLN A 295 -13.66 -17.45 -7.55
N VAL A 296 -13.66 -16.47 -6.66
CA VAL A 296 -14.78 -16.14 -5.78
C VAL A 296 -15.46 -14.90 -6.32
N GLU A 297 -16.75 -15.04 -6.60
CA GLU A 297 -17.64 -13.94 -6.97
C GLU A 297 -18.49 -13.57 -5.75
N ILE A 298 -18.43 -12.31 -5.33
CA ILE A 298 -19.18 -11.76 -4.19
C ILE A 298 -20.14 -10.72 -4.76
N THR A 299 -21.45 -10.95 -4.59
CA THR A 299 -22.49 -10.09 -5.17
C THR A 299 -23.43 -9.58 -4.07
N LEU A 300 -23.62 -8.26 -4.03
CA LEU A 300 -24.65 -7.58 -3.25
C LEU A 300 -25.45 -6.67 -4.20
N GLY A 301 -26.71 -7.02 -4.46
CA GLY A 301 -27.54 -6.31 -5.42
C GLY A 301 -26.90 -6.29 -6.82
N ALA A 302 -26.56 -5.10 -7.32
CA ALA A 302 -25.89 -4.91 -8.61
C ALA A 302 -24.36 -4.84 -8.51
N HIS A 303 -23.79 -4.79 -7.29
CA HIS A 303 -22.36 -4.67 -7.08
C HIS A 303 -21.74 -6.07 -6.96
N THR A 304 -20.83 -6.40 -7.87
CA THR A 304 -20.12 -7.68 -7.88
C THR A 304 -18.61 -7.45 -7.83
N ILE A 305 -17.94 -8.20 -6.96
CA ILE A 305 -16.48 -8.26 -6.84
C ILE A 305 -16.01 -9.66 -7.21
N GLN A 306 -14.86 -9.74 -7.88
CA GLN A 306 -14.19 -11.01 -8.17
C GLN A 306 -12.81 -11.03 -7.53
N GLN A 307 -12.49 -12.13 -6.84
CA GLN A 307 -11.21 -12.37 -6.21
C GLN A 307 -10.73 -13.79 -6.53
N ASN A 308 -9.50 -13.91 -7.00
CA ASN A 308 -8.88 -15.23 -7.16
C ASN A 308 -8.35 -15.71 -5.80
N ILE A 309 -8.53 -16.99 -5.50
CA ILE A 309 -8.02 -17.65 -4.29
C ILE A 309 -7.42 -19.00 -4.62
N GLY A 310 -6.53 -19.46 -3.76
CA GLY A 310 -5.96 -20.80 -3.76
C GLY A 310 -6.17 -21.45 -2.40
N PHE A 311 -6.69 -22.69 -2.37
CA PHE A 311 -6.86 -23.42 -1.12
C PHE A 311 -5.49 -23.80 -0.54
N ARG A 312 -5.10 -23.15 0.54
CA ARG A 312 -3.86 -23.43 1.26
C ARG A 312 -4.01 -23.17 2.76
N LYS A 313 -3.16 -23.82 3.55
CA LYS A 313 -3.03 -23.56 5.00
C LYS A 313 -1.57 -23.45 5.37
N VAL A 314 -1.17 -22.33 5.97
CA VAL A 314 0.20 -22.04 6.43
C VAL A 314 0.25 -22.21 7.93
N GLU A 315 1.20 -22.98 8.46
CA GLU A 315 1.27 -23.32 9.88
C GLU A 315 2.72 -23.39 10.38
N LEU A 316 2.96 -22.96 11.61
CA LEU A 316 4.18 -23.28 12.35
C LEU A 316 3.95 -24.55 13.18
N LYS A 317 4.49 -25.68 12.74
CA LYS A 317 4.28 -26.99 13.41
C LYS A 317 5.58 -27.75 13.58
N GLY A 318 5.94 -27.98 14.84
CA GLY A 318 7.21 -28.63 15.21
C GLY A 318 8.43 -27.80 14.82
N GLY A 319 8.34 -26.47 14.96
CA GLY A 319 9.42 -25.53 14.61
C GLY A 319 9.63 -25.32 13.11
N LEU A 320 8.76 -25.87 12.26
CA LEU A 320 8.85 -25.75 10.80
C LEU A 320 7.64 -25.01 10.25
N ILE A 321 7.87 -24.09 9.31
CA ILE A 321 6.82 -23.52 8.47
C ILE A 321 6.37 -24.61 7.50
N ARG A 322 5.06 -24.88 7.50
CA ARG A 322 4.42 -25.89 6.65
C ARG A 322 3.33 -25.25 5.83
N VAL A 323 3.19 -25.71 4.59
CA VAL A 323 2.03 -25.43 3.74
C VAL A 323 1.34 -26.74 3.44
N ASN A 324 0.04 -26.83 3.76
CA ASN A 324 -0.76 -28.03 3.57
C ASN A 324 -0.16 -29.28 4.26
N GLY A 325 0.42 -29.09 5.45
CA GLY A 325 1.05 -30.14 6.26
C GLY A 325 2.49 -30.50 5.87
N VAL A 326 3.00 -29.96 4.76
CA VAL A 326 4.34 -30.27 4.24
C VAL A 326 5.31 -29.14 4.59
N PRO A 327 6.47 -29.42 5.22
CA PRO A 327 7.54 -28.44 5.41
C PRO A 327 8.03 -27.91 4.06
N ILE A 328 8.08 -26.60 3.91
CA ILE A 328 8.55 -25.97 2.68
C ILE A 328 10.03 -25.60 2.77
N ARG A 329 10.67 -25.47 1.61
CA ARG A 329 12.02 -24.91 1.49
C ARG A 329 11.97 -23.65 0.64
N ILE A 330 12.55 -22.58 1.17
CA ILE A 330 12.60 -21.27 0.51
C ILE A 330 13.87 -21.20 -0.36
N TYR A 331 13.67 -21.16 -1.67
CA TYR A 331 14.68 -20.80 -2.66
C TYR A 331 14.36 -19.39 -3.13
N GLY A 332 14.68 -18.42 -2.28
CA GLY A 332 14.19 -17.06 -2.37
C GLY A 332 15.22 -16.04 -2.85
N VAL A 333 14.71 -14.91 -3.33
CA VAL A 333 15.47 -13.69 -3.60
C VAL A 333 14.77 -12.49 -2.97
N ASN A 334 15.54 -11.46 -2.59
CA ASN A 334 15.00 -10.14 -2.29
C ASN A 334 14.79 -9.40 -3.62
N ARG A 335 13.66 -8.72 -3.78
CA ARG A 335 13.36 -7.94 -4.98
C ARG A 335 12.92 -6.52 -4.61
N HIS A 336 13.80 -5.55 -4.84
CA HIS A 336 13.40 -4.14 -4.94
C HIS A 336 12.62 -3.88 -6.23
N GLU A 337 11.65 -2.98 -6.18
CA GLU A 337 11.06 -2.39 -7.39
C GLU A 337 12.06 -1.41 -8.02
N HIS A 338 12.74 -1.86 -9.06
CA HIS A 338 13.70 -1.04 -9.77
C HIS A 338 13.65 -1.26 -11.29
N HIS A 339 13.65 -0.16 -12.02
CA HIS A 339 13.86 -0.10 -13.44
C HIS A 339 15.00 0.88 -13.76
N PRO A 340 15.97 0.52 -14.62
CA PRO A 340 17.16 1.34 -14.86
C PRO A 340 16.90 2.72 -15.46
N LYS A 341 15.70 2.96 -16.03
CA LYS A 341 15.30 4.28 -16.54
C LYS A 341 14.20 4.96 -15.73
N PHE A 342 13.43 4.19 -14.97
CA PHE A 342 12.19 4.68 -14.35
C PHE A 342 12.22 4.60 -12.81
N GLY A 343 13.34 4.14 -12.22
CA GLY A 343 13.45 4.02 -10.77
C GLY A 343 12.41 3.04 -10.23
N ARG A 344 11.61 3.46 -9.25
CA ARG A 344 10.53 2.64 -8.66
C ARG A 344 9.22 2.68 -9.46
N ALA A 345 9.09 3.52 -10.49
CA ALA A 345 7.95 3.51 -11.40
C ALA A 345 8.09 2.36 -12.43
N VAL A 346 8.04 1.12 -11.95
CA VAL A 346 8.36 -0.08 -12.75
C VAL A 346 7.16 -0.52 -13.61
N PRO A 347 7.29 -0.61 -14.94
CA PRO A 347 6.24 -1.13 -15.80
C PRO A 347 5.84 -2.58 -15.48
N LEU A 348 4.55 -2.90 -15.59
CA LEU A 348 4.03 -4.24 -15.24
C LEU A 348 4.64 -5.38 -16.07
N ASP A 349 4.99 -5.13 -17.32
CA ASP A 349 5.67 -6.11 -18.18
C ASP A 349 7.09 -6.41 -17.68
N PHE A 350 7.77 -5.42 -17.11
CA PHE A 350 9.08 -5.60 -16.48
C PHE A 350 8.96 -6.41 -15.18
N ILE A 351 7.94 -6.14 -14.34
CA ILE A 351 7.63 -6.98 -13.17
C ILE A 351 7.40 -8.43 -13.60
N LYS A 352 6.55 -8.65 -14.61
CA LYS A 352 6.28 -10.01 -15.13
C LYS A 352 7.55 -10.69 -15.65
N ARG A 353 8.43 -9.95 -16.33
CA ARG A 353 9.71 -10.47 -16.82
C ARG A 353 10.61 -10.94 -15.67
N ASP A 354 10.70 -10.18 -14.58
CA ASP A 354 11.47 -10.59 -13.39
C ASP A 354 10.94 -11.92 -12.83
N LEU A 355 9.63 -12.03 -12.65
CA LEU A 355 9.01 -13.24 -12.08
C LEU A 355 9.21 -14.46 -12.98
N LEU A 356 9.10 -14.31 -14.29
CA LEU A 356 9.39 -15.38 -15.25
C LEU A 356 10.87 -15.78 -15.23
N LEU A 357 11.78 -14.81 -15.09
CA LEU A 357 13.21 -15.09 -14.96
C LEU A 357 13.49 -15.89 -13.69
N MET A 358 12.88 -15.51 -12.56
CA MET A 358 12.96 -16.27 -11.31
C MET A 358 12.51 -17.72 -11.50
N LYS A 359 11.30 -17.93 -12.07
CA LYS A 359 10.74 -19.28 -12.28
C LYS A 359 11.60 -20.14 -13.21
N THR A 360 12.21 -19.55 -14.24
CA THR A 360 13.11 -20.27 -15.16
C THR A 360 14.48 -20.61 -14.54
N HIS A 361 14.79 -20.07 -13.36
CA HIS A 361 16.04 -20.31 -12.62
C HIS A 361 15.80 -20.99 -11.26
N ASN A 362 14.72 -21.78 -11.14
CA ASN A 362 14.38 -22.58 -9.96
C ASN A 362 14.13 -21.79 -8.65
N ILE A 363 13.93 -20.47 -8.75
CA ILE A 363 13.50 -19.66 -7.61
C ILE A 363 12.02 -19.95 -7.36
N ASN A 364 11.66 -20.16 -6.09
CA ASN A 364 10.29 -20.46 -5.68
C ASN A 364 9.71 -19.43 -4.70
N SER A 365 10.46 -18.39 -4.35
CA SER A 365 10.04 -17.39 -3.37
C SER A 365 10.64 -16.02 -3.65
N LEU A 366 9.94 -14.97 -3.21
CA LEU A 366 10.47 -13.62 -3.18
C LEU A 366 10.14 -12.94 -1.84
N ARG A 367 11.05 -12.08 -1.38
CA ARG A 367 10.80 -11.09 -0.33
C ARG A 367 10.68 -9.70 -0.96
N CYS A 368 9.61 -9.00 -0.61
CA CYS A 368 9.33 -7.62 -1.03
C CYS A 368 10.26 -6.62 -0.31
N SER A 369 11.56 -6.68 -0.58
CA SER A 369 12.56 -5.83 0.09
C SER A 369 12.42 -4.36 -0.36
N HIS A 370 12.14 -3.39 0.51
CA HIS A 370 11.70 -3.51 1.91
C HIS A 370 10.42 -2.69 2.12
N TYR A 371 9.43 -2.99 1.28
CA TYR A 371 8.17 -2.27 1.18
C TYR A 371 7.17 -3.03 0.29
N PRO A 372 5.86 -2.73 0.38
CA PRO A 372 4.86 -3.36 -0.46
C PRO A 372 5.06 -2.95 -1.94
N PRO A 373 5.16 -3.89 -2.89
CA PRO A 373 5.31 -3.61 -4.32
C PRO A 373 3.99 -3.10 -4.93
N HIS A 374 4.00 -2.85 -6.24
CA HIS A 374 2.77 -2.63 -6.99
C HIS A 374 1.80 -3.82 -6.79
N PRO A 375 0.50 -3.59 -6.47
CA PRO A 375 -0.44 -4.66 -6.09
C PRO A 375 -0.56 -5.82 -7.10
N LYS A 376 -0.43 -5.51 -8.40
CA LYS A 376 -0.45 -6.51 -9.48
C LYS A 376 0.69 -7.55 -9.43
N LEU A 377 1.74 -7.33 -8.64
CA LEU A 377 2.77 -8.35 -8.42
C LEU A 377 2.18 -9.62 -7.81
N PHE A 378 1.23 -9.49 -6.87
CA PHE A 378 0.68 -10.64 -6.16
C PHE A 378 -0.28 -11.47 -7.01
N ASP A 379 -1.06 -10.84 -7.89
CA ASP A 379 -1.85 -11.55 -8.92
C ASP A 379 -0.92 -12.45 -9.75
N MET A 380 0.23 -11.93 -10.17
CA MET A 380 1.22 -12.70 -10.95
C MET A 380 1.88 -13.80 -10.12
N CYS A 381 2.16 -13.56 -8.84
CA CYS A 381 2.75 -14.57 -7.95
C CYS A 381 1.77 -15.70 -7.61
N ASP A 382 0.49 -15.37 -7.45
CA ASP A 382 -0.60 -16.32 -7.29
C ASP A 382 -0.71 -17.22 -8.51
N GLU A 383 -0.61 -16.65 -9.72
CA GLU A 383 -0.70 -17.39 -10.99
C GLU A 383 0.55 -18.22 -11.32
N LEU A 384 1.75 -17.66 -11.12
CA LEU A 384 3.02 -18.30 -11.46
C LEU A 384 3.49 -19.28 -10.37
N GLY A 385 2.96 -19.15 -9.16
CA GLY A 385 3.36 -19.93 -8.00
C GLY A 385 4.71 -19.48 -7.43
N LEU A 386 4.68 -18.51 -6.53
CA LEU A 386 5.83 -18.08 -5.72
C LEU A 386 5.39 -17.90 -4.27
N TRP A 387 6.21 -18.34 -3.32
CA TRP A 387 6.02 -18.00 -1.91
C TRP A 387 6.46 -16.56 -1.67
N VAL A 388 5.58 -15.72 -1.18
CA VAL A 388 5.85 -14.29 -0.97
C VAL A 388 5.94 -14.00 0.53
N MET A 389 7.01 -13.31 0.91
CA MET A 389 7.08 -12.54 2.13
C MET A 389 6.84 -11.08 1.75
N ASP A 390 5.68 -10.57 2.14
CA ASP A 390 5.34 -9.17 1.92
C ASP A 390 5.72 -8.35 3.15
N GLU A 391 6.23 -7.14 2.95
CA GLU A 391 6.99 -6.43 3.98
C GLU A 391 6.51 -4.98 4.11
N ALA A 392 6.31 -4.54 5.36
CA ALA A 392 5.89 -3.19 5.66
C ALA A 392 6.94 -2.18 5.21
N ASP A 393 6.47 -1.02 4.76
CA ASP A 393 7.33 0.09 4.33
C ASP A 393 7.94 0.81 5.55
N LEU A 394 8.96 0.18 6.15
CA LEU A 394 9.54 0.60 7.42
C LEU A 394 11.02 0.18 7.55
N GLU A 395 11.92 1.17 7.53
CA GLU A 395 13.35 0.98 7.80
C GLU A 395 13.95 2.23 8.46
N THR A 396 14.81 2.04 9.47
CA THR A 396 15.36 3.15 10.29
C THR A 396 16.89 3.06 10.47
N HIS A 397 17.56 2.39 9.53
CA HIS A 397 18.94 1.93 9.65
C HIS A 397 19.92 3.04 10.07
N GLY A 398 19.77 4.25 9.52
CA GLY A 398 20.69 5.37 9.71
C GLY A 398 20.80 5.91 11.14
N PHE A 399 19.89 5.56 12.04
CA PHE A 399 20.10 5.85 13.46
C PHE A 399 21.28 5.06 14.05
N TYR A 400 21.71 3.97 13.42
CA TYR A 400 22.96 3.27 13.77
C TYR A 400 24.15 4.24 13.66
N ASP A 401 24.31 4.88 12.50
CA ASP A 401 25.41 5.83 12.24
C ASP A 401 25.33 7.06 13.15
N CYS A 402 24.12 7.49 13.51
CA CYS A 402 23.89 8.60 14.44
C CYS A 402 24.42 8.32 15.85
N ILE A 403 24.50 7.05 16.25
CA ILE A 403 25.06 6.63 17.54
C ILE A 403 26.53 6.24 17.40
N ALA A 404 26.86 5.44 16.37
CA ALA A 404 28.19 4.84 16.23
C ALA A 404 29.28 5.89 16.00
N ARG A 405 29.03 6.87 15.13
CA ARG A 405 30.06 7.85 14.75
C ARG A 405 30.43 8.82 15.87
N PRO A 406 29.49 9.45 16.60
CA PRO A 406 29.86 10.36 17.69
C PRO A 406 30.54 9.66 18.87
N LEU A 407 30.39 8.34 18.99
CA LEU A 407 31.02 7.52 20.02
C LEU A 407 32.34 6.88 19.55
N ASP A 408 32.79 7.18 18.33
CA ASP A 408 33.98 6.59 17.70
C ASP A 408 34.00 5.04 17.83
N ILE A 409 32.84 4.39 17.67
CA ILE A 409 32.74 2.93 17.78
C ILE A 409 33.53 2.28 16.63
N PRO A 410 34.58 1.49 16.90
CA PRO A 410 35.43 0.92 15.85
C PRO A 410 34.68 -0.11 15.01
N GLU A 411 34.80 -0.03 13.68
CA GLU A 411 34.11 -0.96 12.75
C GLU A 411 34.63 -2.39 12.87
N GLU A 412 35.89 -2.56 13.29
CA GLU A 412 36.54 -3.86 13.49
C GLU A 412 36.00 -4.62 14.71
N TRP A 413 35.22 -3.97 15.58
CA TRP A 413 34.56 -4.66 16.68
C TRP A 413 33.56 -5.69 16.18
N ASP A 414 33.39 -6.74 16.98
CA ASP A 414 32.38 -7.75 16.73
C ASP A 414 31.00 -7.09 16.59
N TYR A 415 30.22 -7.54 15.61
CA TYR A 415 28.94 -6.94 15.28
C TYR A 415 27.96 -6.96 16.47
N GLU A 416 27.95 -8.03 17.26
CA GLU A 416 27.09 -8.11 18.45
C GLU A 416 27.58 -7.20 19.58
N GLU A 417 28.88 -6.92 19.66
CA GLU A 417 29.41 -5.92 20.58
C GLU A 417 29.00 -4.50 20.18
N ARG A 418 29.09 -4.17 18.88
CA ARG A 418 28.61 -2.88 18.35
C ARG A 418 27.11 -2.72 18.60
N LYS A 419 26.31 -3.74 18.31
CA LYS A 419 24.85 -3.75 18.52
C LYS A 419 24.44 -3.44 19.94
N LYS A 420 25.13 -4.01 20.95
CA LYS A 420 24.84 -3.73 22.36
C LYS A 420 24.95 -2.24 22.70
N GLN A 421 25.83 -1.52 22.02
CA GLN A 421 26.06 -0.09 22.26
C GLN A 421 25.16 0.79 21.38
N THR A 422 24.86 0.38 20.15
CA THR A 422 24.15 1.21 19.19
C THR A 422 22.64 0.98 19.13
N PHE A 423 22.17 -0.27 19.20
CA PHE A 423 20.77 -0.58 18.91
C PHE A 423 19.79 -0.04 19.97
N PRO A 424 20.04 -0.19 21.29
CA PRO A 424 19.13 0.36 22.29
C PRO A 424 18.95 1.89 22.21
N PRO A 425 20.00 2.73 22.10
CA PRO A 425 19.80 4.16 21.91
C PRO A 425 19.26 4.52 20.53
N ALA A 426 19.64 3.82 19.45
CA ALA A 426 19.10 4.09 18.12
C ALA A 426 17.59 3.83 18.04
N GLY A 427 17.11 2.74 18.65
CA GLY A 427 15.67 2.45 18.73
C GLY A 427 14.87 3.51 19.47
N LYS A 428 15.47 4.34 20.34
CA LYS A 428 14.77 5.42 21.05
C LYS A 428 14.34 6.57 20.14
N TYR A 429 14.92 6.71 18.94
CA TYR A 429 14.48 7.74 18.01
C TYR A 429 13.06 7.48 17.51
N THR A 430 12.75 6.22 17.16
CA THR A 430 11.47 5.85 16.54
C THR A 430 10.87 4.56 17.12
N SER A 431 11.53 3.41 17.01
CA SER A 431 10.97 2.07 17.32
C SER A 431 10.52 1.85 18.76
N GLN A 432 11.15 2.56 19.70
CA GLN A 432 10.85 2.58 21.14
C GLN A 432 10.27 3.94 21.57
N ASN A 433 9.94 4.81 20.62
CA ASN A 433 9.35 6.12 20.84
C ASN A 433 7.83 6.06 20.64
N PRO A 434 7.01 6.29 21.69
CA PRO A 434 5.56 6.18 21.60
C PRO A 434 4.91 7.15 20.61
N ASP A 435 5.56 8.28 20.30
CA ASP A 435 5.00 9.26 19.36
C ASP A 435 4.96 8.74 17.91
N TRP A 436 5.78 7.73 17.60
CA TRP A 436 5.83 7.07 16.28
C TRP A 436 4.93 5.83 16.18
N LYS A 437 4.30 5.43 17.29
CA LYS A 437 3.55 4.17 17.38
C LYS A 437 2.50 4.05 16.28
N GLU A 438 1.69 5.09 16.11
CA GLU A 438 0.58 5.05 15.16
C GLU A 438 1.06 5.05 13.70
N ALA A 439 2.18 5.72 13.39
CA ALA A 439 2.82 5.65 12.07
C ALA A 439 3.34 4.23 11.77
N TYR A 440 3.98 3.56 12.75
CA TYR A 440 4.42 2.17 12.64
C TYR A 440 3.24 1.22 12.39
N VAL A 441 2.18 1.35 13.20
CA VAL A 441 0.97 0.52 13.06
C VAL A 441 0.31 0.76 11.70
N ASP A 442 0.27 2.00 11.21
CA ASP A 442 -0.26 2.32 9.90
C ASP A 442 0.47 1.57 8.78
N ARG A 443 1.81 1.51 8.80
CA ARG A 443 2.59 0.77 7.78
C ARG A 443 2.19 -0.70 7.69
N MET A 444 1.96 -1.34 8.85
CA MET A 444 1.52 -2.74 8.90
C MET A 444 0.06 -2.92 8.47
N VAL A 445 -0.83 -2.03 8.93
CA VAL A 445 -2.25 -2.09 8.58
C VAL A 445 -2.45 -1.87 7.08
N GLN A 446 -1.75 -0.91 6.48
CA GLN A 446 -1.81 -0.64 5.03
C GLN A 446 -1.39 -1.87 4.21
N LEU A 447 -0.24 -2.46 4.55
CA LEU A 447 0.27 -3.70 3.96
C LEU A 447 -0.78 -4.81 3.99
N VAL A 448 -1.22 -5.21 5.19
CA VAL A 448 -2.08 -6.39 5.32
C VAL A 448 -3.46 -6.14 4.73
N GLN A 449 -4.07 -4.98 4.98
CA GLN A 449 -5.43 -4.72 4.49
C GLN A 449 -5.51 -4.72 2.96
N ARG A 450 -4.47 -4.23 2.28
CA ARG A 450 -4.42 -4.19 0.82
C ARG A 450 -4.29 -5.58 0.22
N ASP A 451 -3.45 -6.42 0.83
CA ASP A 451 -2.92 -7.64 0.18
C ASP A 451 -3.41 -8.97 0.81
N LYS A 452 -4.24 -8.92 1.87
CA LYS A 452 -4.73 -10.08 2.66
C LYS A 452 -5.36 -11.24 1.90
N ASN A 453 -5.81 -11.03 0.66
CA ASN A 453 -6.51 -12.05 -0.13
C ASN A 453 -5.58 -12.84 -1.08
N HIS A 454 -4.28 -12.54 -1.11
CA HIS A 454 -3.35 -13.22 -2.01
C HIS A 454 -2.85 -14.57 -1.48
N SER A 455 -2.91 -15.57 -2.35
CA SER A 455 -2.54 -16.95 -1.99
C SER A 455 -1.03 -17.15 -1.91
N SER A 456 -0.26 -16.32 -2.59
CA SER A 456 1.20 -16.33 -2.59
C SER A 456 1.80 -15.84 -1.28
N ILE A 457 1.13 -14.93 -0.56
CA ILE A 457 1.65 -14.34 0.66
C ILE A 457 1.54 -15.33 1.83
N ILE A 458 2.68 -15.84 2.27
CA ILE A 458 2.75 -16.80 3.39
C ILE A 458 3.34 -16.20 4.67
N MET A 459 3.93 -15.00 4.59
CA MET A 459 4.54 -14.29 5.70
C MET A 459 4.35 -12.78 5.52
N TRP A 460 4.05 -12.10 6.62
CA TRP A 460 4.09 -10.64 6.72
C TRP A 460 5.33 -10.25 7.53
N SER A 461 6.13 -9.35 7.01
CA SER A 461 7.31 -8.81 7.71
C SER A 461 7.02 -7.40 8.22
N LEU A 462 7.45 -7.12 9.45
CA LEU A 462 7.21 -5.83 10.12
C LEU A 462 8.07 -4.68 9.56
N GLY A 463 8.98 -4.97 8.64
CA GLY A 463 9.93 -4.00 8.08
C GLY A 463 11.34 -4.59 8.01
N ASN A 464 12.34 -3.73 7.87
CA ASN A 464 13.75 -4.10 7.78
C ASN A 464 14.61 -3.19 8.65
N GLU A 465 15.64 -3.74 9.29
CA GLU A 465 16.71 -3.01 10.01
C GLU A 465 16.26 -1.82 10.87
N ALA A 466 15.08 -1.92 11.46
CA ALA A 466 14.46 -0.87 12.25
C ALA A 466 14.68 -1.06 13.76
N PHE A 467 15.81 -1.64 14.16
CA PHE A 467 16.08 -2.04 15.55
C PHE A 467 14.93 -2.88 16.14
N TYR A 468 14.60 -2.67 17.41
CA TYR A 468 13.46 -3.29 18.07
C TYR A 468 12.93 -2.41 19.19
N GLY A 469 11.61 -2.44 19.42
CA GLY A 469 10.96 -1.66 20.45
C GLY A 469 9.45 -1.90 20.50
N ASP A 470 8.76 -1.24 21.44
CA ASP A 470 7.33 -1.45 21.69
C ASP A 470 6.43 -1.16 20.47
N ASN A 471 6.88 -0.33 19.51
CA ASN A 471 6.09 -0.07 18.30
C ASN A 471 5.99 -1.31 17.41
N HIS A 472 7.01 -2.18 17.36
CA HIS A 472 6.94 -3.45 16.64
C HIS A 472 5.92 -4.41 17.28
N LYS A 473 5.86 -4.45 18.62
CA LYS A 473 4.83 -5.22 19.34
C LYS A 473 3.43 -4.68 19.03
N ALA A 474 3.29 -3.37 18.94
CA ALA A 474 2.03 -2.74 18.56
C ALA A 474 1.59 -3.14 17.15
N MET A 475 2.51 -3.21 16.17
CA MET A 475 2.23 -3.68 14.81
C MET A 475 1.71 -5.12 14.81
N GLU A 476 2.36 -6.03 15.54
CA GLU A 476 1.95 -7.43 15.67
C GLU A 476 0.51 -7.54 16.20
N THR A 477 0.18 -6.80 17.26
CA THR A 477 -1.13 -6.93 17.93
C THR A 477 -2.28 -6.16 17.25
N SER A 478 -1.98 -5.17 16.41
CA SER A 478 -2.99 -4.27 15.80
C SER A 478 -3.45 -4.73 14.41
N THR A 479 -2.89 -5.82 13.90
CA THR A 479 -3.17 -6.33 12.55
C THR A 479 -4.18 -7.50 12.62
N PRO A 480 -5.26 -7.50 11.83
CA PRO A 480 -6.36 -8.47 11.97
C PRO A 480 -6.12 -9.84 11.34
#